data_AF-A0A1V5AYU5-F1
#
_entry.id   AF-A0A1V5AYU5-F1
#
_cell.length_a   1.000
_cell.length_b   1.000
_cell.length_c   1.000
_cell.angle_alpha   90.00
_cell.angle_beta   90.00
_cell.angle_gamma   90.00
#
_symmetry.space_group_name_H-M   'P 1'
#
loop_
_entity.id
_entity.type
_entity.pdbx_description
1 polymer ?
#
loop_
_entity_poly.entity_id
_entity_poly.type
_entity_poly.pdbx_seq_one_letter_code
_entity_poly.pdbx_strand_id
1 'polypeptide(L)'
;MGDHIEKCKFPVRSQQHVTEDTSLSILRDVLPSQWIVRPGEKDYGLDGEIEIIFDDGFVKGNVFRFQAKGHDEVSSARDYISEQIDTSTIHYWLEFPLLIILFVVDIDKRAVFWLDVKGYLKQTCSKTSSKLRSQKTINLVIPKSNILPDTLQDLVKIALSYKEMIANLQENLEKLENLKEQEEDMVVADFIGYHILIKLFNGNLDAYETYLREKGSDEQIINDFPLFSLAQRKGKGRQRFNEPN
;
A
#
# COMPACT_ATOMS: atom_id res chain seq x y z
N MET A 1 31.97 -42.29 -42.39
CA MET A 1 30.61 -41.83 -42.75
C MET A 1 30.11 -41.06 -41.55
N GLY A 2 30.13 -39.72 -41.63
CA GLY A 2 29.78 -38.86 -40.50
C GLY A 2 28.27 -38.75 -40.38
N ASP A 3 27.74 -39.13 -39.21
CA ASP A 3 26.36 -38.84 -38.85
C ASP A 3 26.24 -37.34 -38.57
N HIS A 4 25.87 -36.60 -39.62
CA HIS A 4 25.28 -35.28 -39.51
C HIS A 4 23.87 -35.43 -38.97
N ILE A 5 23.75 -35.66 -37.66
CA ILE A 5 22.50 -35.37 -36.96
C ILE A 5 22.41 -33.85 -36.90
N GLU A 6 21.58 -33.26 -37.76
CA GLU A 6 21.06 -31.92 -37.55
C GLU A 6 20.64 -31.79 -36.08
N LYS A 7 21.33 -30.95 -35.32
CA LYS A 7 20.91 -30.60 -33.96
C LYS A 7 19.54 -29.95 -34.06
N CYS A 8 18.48 -30.75 -33.87
CA CYS A 8 17.15 -30.24 -33.62
C CYS A 8 17.25 -29.12 -32.58
N LYS A 9 16.67 -27.95 -32.87
CA LYS A 9 16.63 -26.80 -31.97
C LYS A 9 15.68 -27.09 -30.80
N PHE A 10 16.13 -27.91 -29.87
CA PHE A 10 15.43 -28.11 -28.60
C PHE A 10 15.59 -26.86 -27.73
N PRO A 11 14.59 -26.52 -26.90
CA PRO A 11 14.75 -25.48 -25.89
C PRO A 11 15.89 -25.87 -24.94
N VAL A 12 16.79 -24.93 -24.68
CA VAL A 12 17.92 -25.12 -23.78
C VAL A 12 17.59 -24.46 -22.45
N ARG A 13 17.70 -25.22 -21.35
CA ARG A 13 17.64 -24.65 -20.02
C ARG A 13 18.88 -23.79 -19.80
N SER A 14 18.69 -22.47 -19.80
CA SER A 14 19.77 -21.51 -19.58
C SER A 14 20.34 -21.63 -18.17
N GLN A 15 21.59 -21.23 -17.97
CA GLN A 15 22.18 -21.14 -16.64
C GLN A 15 21.36 -20.21 -15.73
N GLN A 16 20.82 -19.12 -16.28
CA GLN A 16 19.92 -18.23 -15.56
C GLN A 16 18.71 -18.97 -14.96
N HIS A 17 18.07 -19.89 -15.69
CA HIS A 17 16.97 -20.70 -15.14
C HIS A 17 17.41 -21.70 -14.08
N VAL A 18 18.68 -22.13 -14.08
CA VAL A 18 19.22 -22.98 -13.02
C VAL A 18 19.50 -22.15 -11.77
N THR A 19 20.12 -20.97 -11.93
CA THR A 19 20.40 -20.02 -10.86
C THR A 19 19.12 -19.53 -10.18
N GLU A 20 18.07 -19.20 -10.95
CA GLU A 20 16.76 -18.81 -10.43
C GLU A 20 16.12 -19.92 -9.58
N ASP A 21 16.06 -21.15 -10.08
CA ASP A 21 15.47 -22.25 -9.31
C ASP A 21 16.30 -22.59 -8.06
N THR A 22 17.63 -22.49 -8.16
CA THR A 22 18.54 -22.71 -7.04
C THR A 22 18.38 -21.64 -5.97
N SER A 23 18.26 -20.37 -6.34
CA SER A 23 18.08 -19.29 -5.38
C SER A 23 16.74 -19.39 -4.65
N LEU A 24 15.67 -19.77 -5.34
CA LEU A 24 14.36 -20.01 -4.73
C LEU A 24 14.38 -21.21 -3.77
N SER A 25 15.11 -22.27 -4.12
CA SER A 25 15.31 -23.43 -3.24
C SER A 25 16.04 -23.02 -1.95
N ILE A 26 17.16 -22.30 -2.05
CA ILE A 26 17.91 -21.79 -0.89
C ILE A 26 17.05 -20.85 -0.04
N LEU A 27 16.30 -19.94 -0.66
CA LEU A 27 15.37 -19.06 0.05
C LEU A 27 14.34 -19.88 0.83
N ARG A 28 13.77 -20.93 0.21
CA ARG A 28 12.78 -21.78 0.87
C ARG A 28 13.35 -22.53 2.08
N ASP A 29 14.59 -22.99 1.98
CA ASP A 29 15.31 -23.72 3.04
C ASP A 29 15.60 -22.82 4.26
N VAL A 30 15.87 -21.54 4.03
CA VAL A 30 16.19 -20.56 5.09
C VAL A 30 14.93 -20.04 5.80
N LEU A 31 13.81 -19.96 5.09
CA LEU A 31 12.54 -19.53 5.67
C LEU A 31 11.93 -20.61 6.57
N PRO A 32 11.15 -20.23 7.61
CA PRO A 32 10.47 -21.19 8.46
C PRO A 32 9.64 -22.21 7.66
N SER A 33 9.72 -23.48 8.05
CA SER A 33 9.05 -24.57 7.32
C SER A 33 7.52 -24.41 7.27
N GLN A 34 6.92 -23.78 8.28
CA GLN A 34 5.49 -23.52 8.36
C GLN A 34 5.02 -22.37 7.47
N TRP A 35 5.92 -21.49 7.00
CA TRP A 35 5.52 -20.41 6.09
C TRP A 35 5.14 -20.99 4.73
N ILE A 36 4.12 -20.38 4.11
CA ILE A 36 3.64 -20.81 2.80
C ILE A 36 4.34 -19.95 1.76
N VAL A 37 5.11 -20.58 0.87
CA VAL A 37 5.75 -19.93 -0.28
C VAL A 37 5.00 -20.34 -1.53
N ARG A 38 4.43 -19.37 -2.24
CA ARG A 38 3.71 -19.59 -3.51
C ARG A 38 4.51 -18.95 -4.65
N PRO A 39 5.13 -19.76 -5.53
CA PRO A 39 5.76 -19.25 -6.74
C PRO A 39 4.75 -18.51 -7.62
N GLY A 40 5.16 -17.39 -8.21
CA GLY A 40 4.36 -16.62 -9.15
C GLY A 40 4.64 -17.01 -10.60
N GLU A 41 3.77 -16.54 -11.51
CA GLU A 41 4.10 -16.51 -12.94
C GLU A 41 5.24 -15.50 -13.17
N LYS A 42 6.18 -15.81 -14.08
CA LYS A 42 7.40 -15.01 -14.33
C LYS A 42 7.11 -13.74 -15.12
N ASP A 43 6.18 -12.93 -14.62
CA ASP A 43 5.72 -11.72 -15.27
C ASP A 43 6.04 -10.49 -14.41
N TYR A 44 6.64 -9.47 -15.04
CA TYR A 44 6.86 -8.13 -14.47
C TYR A 44 7.79 -8.03 -13.25
N GLY A 45 8.68 -9.00 -13.04
CA GLY A 45 9.72 -8.91 -12.01
C GLY A 45 9.19 -9.13 -10.59
N LEU A 46 8.34 -10.16 -10.43
CA LEU A 46 8.05 -10.80 -9.15
C LEU A 46 8.21 -12.31 -9.32
N ASP A 47 8.77 -12.99 -8.32
CA ASP A 47 8.97 -14.44 -8.35
C ASP A 47 7.90 -15.19 -7.53
N GLY A 48 7.13 -14.50 -6.69
CA GLY A 48 6.05 -15.10 -5.94
C GLY A 48 5.61 -14.30 -4.72
N GLU A 49 4.91 -14.99 -3.82
CA GLU A 49 4.49 -14.49 -2.53
C GLU A 49 4.82 -15.44 -1.38
N ILE A 50 4.96 -14.86 -0.20
CA ILE A 50 5.20 -15.55 1.05
C ILE A 50 4.09 -15.15 2.02
N GLU A 51 3.53 -16.15 2.69
CA GLU A 51 2.58 -15.98 3.78
C GLU A 51 3.17 -16.45 5.10
N ILE A 52 3.24 -15.51 6.04
CA ILE A 52 3.78 -15.73 7.38
C ILE A 52 2.75 -16.48 8.23
N ILE A 53 3.15 -17.68 8.68
CA ILE A 53 2.39 -18.51 9.61
C ILE A 53 3.03 -18.43 10.99
N PHE A 54 2.23 -18.04 11.99
CA PHE A 54 2.63 -17.95 13.39
C PHE A 54 2.40 -19.28 14.12
N ASP A 55 2.79 -19.32 15.39
CA ASP A 55 2.73 -20.53 16.24
C ASP A 55 1.31 -21.05 16.45
N ASP A 56 0.29 -20.21 16.24
CA ASP A 56 -1.12 -20.62 16.30
C ASP A 56 -1.57 -21.45 15.08
N GLY A 57 -0.73 -21.53 14.04
CA GLY A 57 -0.98 -22.32 12.83
C GLY A 57 -2.07 -21.74 11.92
N PHE A 58 -2.64 -20.58 12.24
CA PHE A 58 -3.72 -20.00 11.44
C PHE A 58 -3.19 -19.22 10.25
N VAL A 59 -3.78 -19.50 9.08
CA VAL A 59 -3.53 -18.78 7.83
C VAL A 59 -4.31 -17.45 7.86
N LYS A 60 -3.66 -16.38 8.32
CA LYS A 60 -4.30 -15.07 8.58
C LYS A 60 -4.12 -14.04 7.46
N GLY A 61 -3.58 -14.42 6.29
CA GLY A 61 -3.33 -13.48 5.20
C GLY A 61 -2.20 -12.50 5.53
N ASN A 62 -1.12 -12.95 6.17
CA ASN A 62 0.08 -12.13 6.39
C ASN A 62 1.01 -12.27 5.18
N VAL A 63 0.58 -11.71 4.05
CA VAL A 63 1.18 -11.96 2.74
C VAL A 63 2.06 -10.77 2.31
N PHE A 64 3.24 -11.07 1.79
CA PHE A 64 4.05 -10.13 1.03
C PHE A 64 4.55 -10.78 -0.27
N ARG A 65 4.86 -9.94 -1.26
CA ARG A 65 5.42 -10.36 -2.54
C ARG A 65 6.94 -10.27 -2.51
N PHE A 66 7.60 -11.00 -3.38
CA PHE A 66 9.06 -10.93 -3.45
C PHE A 66 9.61 -11.08 -4.87
N GLN A 67 10.82 -10.57 -5.06
CA GLN A 67 11.73 -10.93 -6.14
C GLN A 67 12.98 -11.52 -5.50
N ALA A 68 13.47 -12.64 -6.00
CA ALA A 68 14.74 -13.23 -5.66
C ALA A 68 15.74 -13.04 -6.82
N LYS A 69 16.99 -12.77 -6.46
CA LYS A 69 18.10 -12.76 -7.41
C LYS A 69 19.25 -13.60 -6.87
N GLY A 70 19.60 -14.65 -7.61
CA GLY A 70 20.73 -15.52 -7.27
C GLY A 70 22.02 -15.03 -7.92
N HIS A 71 23.11 -15.10 -7.17
CA HIS A 71 24.48 -14.92 -7.64
C HIS A 71 25.32 -16.08 -7.15
N ASP A 72 26.27 -16.54 -7.95
CA ASP A 72 27.20 -17.60 -7.54
C ASP A 72 27.92 -17.19 -6.24
N GLU A 73 28.52 -15.99 -6.24
CA GLU A 73 29.13 -15.39 -5.06
C GLU A 73 28.78 -13.90 -4.92
N VAL A 74 28.42 -13.49 -3.70
CA VAL A 74 28.33 -12.08 -3.31
C VAL A 74 29.67 -11.61 -2.74
N SER A 75 30.21 -10.53 -3.31
CA SER A 75 31.49 -9.93 -2.91
C SER A 75 31.58 -9.66 -1.41
N SER A 76 32.64 -10.15 -0.75
CA SER A 76 32.91 -9.94 0.69
C SER A 76 33.48 -8.55 1.03
N ALA A 77 33.92 -7.78 0.04
CA ALA A 77 34.72 -6.57 0.25
C ALA A 77 33.95 -5.36 0.82
N ARG A 78 32.62 -5.35 0.71
CA ARG A 78 31.76 -4.26 1.21
C ARG A 78 30.78 -4.80 2.25
N ASP A 79 30.28 -3.92 3.11
CA ASP A 79 29.23 -4.18 4.09
C ASP A 79 27.81 -4.18 3.49
N TYR A 80 27.71 -3.93 2.18
CA TYR A 80 26.46 -3.96 1.42
C TYR A 80 26.62 -4.71 0.09
N ILE A 81 25.48 -5.03 -0.51
CA ILE A 81 25.33 -5.59 -1.85
C ILE A 81 24.68 -4.52 -2.73
N SER A 82 25.21 -4.34 -3.94
CA SER A 82 24.66 -3.42 -4.94
C SER A 82 23.94 -4.23 -6.00
N GLU A 83 22.61 -4.19 -5.99
CA GLU A 83 21.79 -4.92 -6.96
C GLU A 83 21.22 -3.98 -8.01
N GLN A 84 21.45 -4.28 -9.29
CA GLN A 84 20.96 -3.48 -10.41
C GLN A 84 19.54 -3.92 -10.79
N ILE A 85 18.60 -2.97 -10.75
CA ILE A 85 17.18 -3.23 -11.07
C ILE A 85 16.72 -2.23 -12.14
N ASP A 86 15.92 -2.71 -13.10
CA ASP A 86 15.26 -1.87 -14.09
C ASP A 86 14.30 -0.88 -13.43
N THR A 87 14.31 0.37 -13.88
CA THR A 87 13.45 1.41 -13.31
C THR A 87 11.97 1.14 -13.55
N SER A 88 11.61 0.46 -14.65
CA SER A 88 10.24 -0.01 -14.89
C SER A 88 9.77 -1.00 -13.82
N THR A 89 10.63 -1.94 -13.41
CA THR A 89 10.34 -2.90 -12.35
C THR A 89 10.17 -2.19 -11.01
N ILE A 90 11.02 -1.20 -10.71
CA ILE A 90 10.87 -0.40 -9.47
C ILE A 90 9.58 0.42 -9.48
N HIS A 91 9.22 1.03 -10.62
CA HIS A 91 7.95 1.74 -10.75
C HIS A 91 6.77 0.80 -10.49
N TYR A 92 6.79 -0.40 -11.08
CA TYR A 92 5.80 -1.42 -10.81
C TYR A 92 5.75 -1.78 -9.31
N TRP A 93 6.90 -2.00 -8.67
CA TRP A 93 6.97 -2.31 -7.25
C TRP A 93 6.43 -1.20 -6.34
N LEU A 94 6.66 0.07 -6.69
CA LEU A 94 6.16 1.21 -5.93
C LEU A 94 4.64 1.32 -5.97
N GLU A 95 4.03 1.03 -7.13
CA GLU A 95 2.57 1.07 -7.33
C GLU A 95 1.87 -0.20 -6.83
N PHE A 96 2.60 -1.31 -6.67
CA PHE A 96 2.03 -2.57 -6.21
C PHE A 96 1.42 -2.39 -4.81
N PRO A 97 0.22 -2.89 -4.49
CA PRO A 97 -0.42 -2.60 -3.19
C PRO A 97 0.24 -3.30 -2.01
N LEU A 98 0.81 -4.49 -2.22
CA LEU A 98 1.47 -5.26 -1.15
C LEU A 98 2.93 -4.84 -0.95
N LEU A 99 3.48 -5.21 0.22
CA LEU A 99 4.91 -5.15 0.47
C LEU A 99 5.66 -6.01 -0.54
N ILE A 100 6.78 -5.49 -1.06
CA ILE A 100 7.69 -6.22 -1.94
C ILE A 100 9.07 -6.28 -1.29
N ILE A 101 9.55 -7.49 -1.09
CA ILE A 101 10.89 -7.76 -0.56
C ILE A 101 11.80 -8.21 -1.71
N LEU A 102 12.94 -7.55 -1.85
CA LEU A 102 14.00 -8.02 -2.74
C LEU A 102 14.94 -8.93 -1.94
N PHE A 103 15.03 -10.19 -2.35
CA PHE A 103 16.02 -11.15 -1.85
C PHE A 103 17.22 -11.22 -2.78
N VAL A 104 18.42 -11.21 -2.20
CA VAL A 104 19.66 -11.51 -2.90
C VAL A 104 20.27 -12.75 -2.27
N VAL A 105 20.50 -13.78 -3.09
CA VAL A 105 20.99 -15.09 -2.64
C VAL A 105 22.41 -15.31 -3.14
N ASP A 106 23.34 -15.53 -2.20
CA ASP A 106 24.68 -16.05 -2.47
C ASP A 106 24.58 -17.58 -2.50
N ILE A 107 24.75 -18.18 -3.69
CA ILE A 107 24.54 -19.61 -3.92
C ILE A 107 25.64 -20.43 -3.24
N ASP A 108 26.89 -20.02 -3.38
CA ASP A 108 28.04 -20.73 -2.84
C ASP A 108 28.02 -20.76 -1.30
N LYS A 109 27.68 -19.63 -0.68
CA LYS A 109 27.59 -19.51 0.79
C LYS A 109 26.22 -19.90 1.34
N ARG A 110 25.23 -20.14 0.47
CA ARG A 110 23.82 -20.36 0.82
C ARG A 110 23.26 -19.28 1.76
N ALA A 111 23.67 -18.03 1.54
CA ALA A 111 23.28 -16.88 2.35
C ALA A 111 22.18 -16.07 1.66
N VAL A 112 21.20 -15.61 2.42
CA VAL A 112 20.05 -14.86 1.90
C VAL A 112 20.00 -13.48 2.54
N PHE A 113 20.15 -12.45 1.72
CA PHE A 113 20.06 -11.05 2.10
C PHE A 113 18.75 -10.45 1.62
N TRP A 114 18.24 -9.42 2.30
CA TRP A 114 16.92 -8.87 1.97
C TRP A 114 16.81 -7.35 2.12
N LEU A 115 15.89 -6.77 1.34
CA LEU A 115 15.58 -5.34 1.35
C LEU A 115 14.08 -5.09 1.21
N ASP A 116 13.51 -4.30 2.13
CA ASP A 116 12.24 -3.60 1.87
C ASP A 116 12.49 -2.47 0.86
N VAL A 117 12.11 -2.73 -0.39
CA VAL A 117 12.32 -1.82 -1.51
C VAL A 117 11.63 -0.47 -1.25
N LYS A 118 10.38 -0.49 -0.79
CA LYS A 118 9.59 0.72 -0.60
C LYS A 118 10.13 1.54 0.56
N GLY A 119 10.43 0.88 1.69
CA GLY A 119 11.07 1.52 2.83
C GLY A 119 12.41 2.16 2.50
N TYR A 120 13.25 1.46 1.72
CA TYR A 120 14.53 1.98 1.25
C TYR A 120 14.36 3.22 0.36
N LEU A 121 13.47 3.17 -0.63
CA LEU A 121 13.27 4.27 -1.58
C LEU A 121 12.67 5.52 -0.92
N LYS A 122 11.79 5.35 0.08
CA LYS A 122 11.25 6.46 0.89
C LYS A 122 12.36 7.19 1.67
N GLN A 123 13.35 6.46 2.17
CA GLN A 123 14.45 7.03 2.96
C GLN A 123 15.52 7.70 2.08
N THR A 124 15.73 7.20 0.86
CA THR A 124 16.85 7.62 -0.02
C THR A 124 16.49 8.83 -0.92
N CYS A 125 15.74 9.80 -0.39
CA CYS A 125 15.10 10.94 -1.06
C CYS A 125 15.91 11.74 -2.13
N SER A 126 15.15 12.48 -2.95
CA SER A 126 15.48 13.40 -4.08
C SER A 126 16.39 12.85 -5.18
N LYS A 127 17.61 12.37 -4.87
CA LYS A 127 18.57 11.86 -5.87
C LYS A 127 18.11 10.56 -6.52
N THR A 128 17.45 9.68 -5.75
CA THR A 128 16.90 8.43 -6.30
C THR A 128 15.71 8.71 -7.21
N SER A 129 14.89 9.72 -6.88
CA SER A 129 13.75 10.11 -7.70
C SER A 129 14.13 10.69 -9.07
N SER A 130 15.25 11.43 -9.17
CA SER A 130 15.73 11.92 -10.47
C SER A 130 16.35 10.80 -11.32
N LYS A 131 17.08 9.87 -10.70
CA LYS A 131 17.62 8.67 -11.37
C LYS A 131 16.51 7.76 -11.90
N LEU A 132 15.47 7.50 -11.11
CA LEU A 132 14.33 6.69 -11.55
C LEU A 132 13.67 7.22 -12.83
N ARG A 133 13.60 8.56 -12.98
CA ARG A 133 13.03 9.21 -14.17
C ARG A 133 13.97 9.26 -15.39
N SER A 134 15.28 9.07 -15.20
CA SER A 134 16.28 9.35 -16.25
C SER A 134 17.11 8.14 -16.67
N GLN A 135 17.19 7.11 -15.82
CA GLN A 135 18.04 5.95 -16.05
C GLN A 135 17.20 4.71 -16.38
N LYS A 136 17.73 3.80 -17.21
CA LYS A 136 17.11 2.50 -17.47
C LYS A 136 17.14 1.60 -16.24
N THR A 137 18.20 1.69 -15.46
CA THR A 137 18.45 0.88 -14.26
C THR A 137 18.97 1.75 -13.14
N ILE A 138 18.69 1.39 -11.90
CA ILE A 138 19.38 1.94 -10.72
C ILE A 138 19.90 0.82 -9.82
N ASN A 139 20.90 1.14 -9.00
CA ASN A 139 21.43 0.22 -8.02
C ASN A 139 20.72 0.43 -6.67
N LEU A 140 20.13 -0.63 -6.15
CA LEU A 140 19.65 -0.72 -4.78
C LEU A 140 20.79 -1.21 -3.88
N VAL A 141 20.89 -0.62 -2.69
CA VAL A 141 21.93 -0.97 -1.69
C VAL A 141 21.28 -1.82 -0.62
N ILE A 142 21.64 -3.12 -0.58
CA ILE A 142 21.17 -4.09 0.40
C ILE A 142 22.24 -4.22 1.50
N PRO A 143 21.97 -3.79 2.74
CA PRO A 143 22.90 -3.98 3.85
C PRO A 143 23.10 -5.48 4.13
N LYS A 144 24.34 -5.93 4.31
CA LYS A 144 24.61 -7.34 4.67
C LYS A 144 24.17 -7.70 6.08
N SER A 145 23.91 -6.69 6.92
CA SER A 145 23.24 -6.89 8.21
C SER A 145 21.83 -7.45 8.04
N ASN A 146 21.17 -7.21 6.90
CA ASN A 146 19.85 -7.76 6.60
C ASN A 146 20.01 -9.17 6.03
N ILE A 147 20.35 -10.12 6.89
CA ILE A 147 20.64 -11.52 6.52
C ILE A 147 19.69 -12.47 7.23
N LEU A 148 19.17 -13.46 6.51
CA LEU A 148 18.37 -14.55 7.07
C LEU A 148 19.25 -15.76 7.40
N PRO A 149 18.90 -16.52 8.46
CA PRO A 149 17.71 -16.38 9.31
C PRO A 149 17.84 -15.34 10.43
N ASP A 150 19.03 -14.78 10.66
CA ASP A 150 19.34 -13.94 11.83
C ASP A 150 18.42 -12.73 12.01
N THR A 151 17.98 -12.12 10.91
CA THR A 151 17.08 -10.94 10.91
C THR A 151 15.64 -11.27 10.49
N LEU A 152 15.23 -12.54 10.62
CA LEU A 152 13.87 -12.96 10.29
C LEU A 152 12.80 -12.17 11.06
N GLN A 153 13.05 -11.86 12.34
CA GLN A 153 12.10 -11.09 13.16
C GLN A 153 11.91 -9.66 12.64
N ASP A 154 12.97 -9.02 12.12
CA ASP A 154 12.88 -7.67 11.55
C ASP A 154 12.04 -7.69 10.26
N LEU A 155 12.25 -8.69 9.41
CA LEU A 155 11.44 -8.91 8.21
C LEU A 155 9.95 -9.09 8.56
N VAL A 156 9.64 -9.94 9.55
CA VAL A 156 8.27 -10.15 10.05
C VAL A 156 7.66 -8.84 10.55
N LYS A 157 8.43 -8.06 11.30
CA LYS A 157 7.96 -6.79 11.88
C LYS A 157 7.59 -5.78 10.79
N ILE A 158 8.38 -5.69 9.73
CA ILE A 158 8.07 -4.85 8.56
C ILE A 158 6.81 -5.34 7.85
N ALA A 159 6.68 -6.65 7.62
CA ALA A 159 5.50 -7.22 6.97
C ALA A 159 4.20 -6.93 7.75
N LEU A 160 4.23 -7.10 9.07
CA LEU A 160 3.09 -6.78 9.93
C LEU A 160 2.76 -5.29 9.95
N SER A 161 3.77 -4.43 10.10
CA SER A 161 3.57 -2.98 10.06
C SER A 161 2.94 -2.52 8.74
N TYR A 162 3.33 -3.12 7.62
CA TYR A 162 2.75 -2.81 6.31
C TYR A 162 1.27 -3.24 6.23
N LYS A 163 0.93 -4.41 6.77
CA LYS A 163 -0.44 -4.91 6.84
C LYS A 163 -1.34 -4.01 7.70
N GLU A 164 -0.86 -3.64 8.88
CA GLU A 164 -1.57 -2.71 9.77
C GLU A 164 -1.80 -1.35 9.11
N MET A 165 -0.80 -0.83 8.41
CA MET A 165 -0.93 0.42 7.65
C MET A 165 -2.04 0.33 6.60
N ILE A 166 -2.10 -0.76 5.83
CA ILE A 166 -3.16 -0.96 4.82
C ILE A 166 -4.53 -1.05 5.50
N ALA A 167 -4.67 -1.80 6.58
CA ALA A 167 -5.93 -1.93 7.32
C ALA A 167 -6.42 -0.56 7.84
N ASN A 168 -5.52 0.23 8.42
CA ASN A 168 -5.85 1.58 8.91
C ASN A 168 -6.26 2.52 7.77
N LEU A 169 -5.62 2.42 6.59
CA LEU A 169 -6.01 3.20 5.41
C LEU A 169 -7.40 2.83 4.93
N GLN A 170 -7.75 1.54 4.92
CA GLN A 170 -9.08 1.07 4.54
C GLN A 170 -10.16 1.58 5.50
N GLU A 171 -9.93 1.48 6.81
CA GLU A 171 -10.86 1.99 7.83
C GLU A 171 -11.07 3.52 7.69
N ASN A 172 -10.00 4.26 7.41
CA ASN A 172 -10.10 5.71 7.21
C ASN A 172 -10.85 6.07 5.93
N LEU A 173 -10.68 5.30 4.85
CA LEU A 173 -11.43 5.50 3.61
C LEU A 173 -12.94 5.30 3.83
N GLU A 174 -13.32 4.23 4.53
CA GLU A 174 -14.71 3.96 4.89
C GLU A 174 -15.32 5.09 5.73
N LYS A 175 -14.59 5.61 6.72
CA LYS A 175 -15.02 6.77 7.51
C LYS A 175 -15.22 8.02 6.64
N LEU A 176 -14.35 8.26 5.66
CA LEU A 176 -14.48 9.39 4.75
C LEU A 176 -15.67 9.25 3.80
N GLU A 177 -15.98 8.03 3.34
CA GLU A 177 -17.17 7.76 2.53
C GLU A 177 -18.45 8.01 3.31
N ASN A 178 -18.53 7.52 4.56
CA ASN A 178 -19.67 7.77 5.44
C ASN A 178 -19.86 9.27 5.73
N LEU A 179 -18.77 10.02 5.92
CA LEU A 179 -18.86 11.48 6.14
C LEU A 179 -19.36 12.21 4.90
N LYS A 180 -18.98 11.78 3.69
CA LYS A 180 -19.48 12.37 2.45
C LYS A 180 -20.96 12.12 2.26
N GLU A 181 -21.43 10.90 2.53
CA GLU A 181 -22.85 10.56 2.45
C GLU A 181 -23.67 11.42 3.44
N GLN A 182 -23.19 11.57 4.67
CA GLN A 182 -23.81 12.46 5.66
C GLN A 182 -23.84 13.93 5.22
N GLU A 183 -22.77 14.43 4.59
CA GLU A 183 -22.75 15.79 4.04
C GLU A 183 -23.75 15.94 2.88
N GLU A 184 -23.87 14.95 1.99
CA GLU A 184 -24.82 14.98 0.87
C GLU A 184 -26.27 14.96 1.36
N ASP A 185 -26.60 14.08 2.31
CA ASP A 185 -27.93 14.02 2.93
C ASP A 185 -28.28 15.34 3.62
N MET A 186 -27.32 15.91 4.35
CA MET A 186 -27.49 17.22 5.00
C MET A 186 -27.73 18.34 3.98
N VAL A 187 -27.06 18.33 2.82
CA VAL A 187 -27.27 19.34 1.77
C VAL A 187 -28.65 19.21 1.12
N VAL A 188 -29.10 17.98 0.84
CA VAL A 188 -30.44 17.73 0.29
C VAL A 188 -31.51 18.17 1.29
N ALA A 189 -31.33 17.82 2.55
CA ALA A 189 -32.19 18.22 3.64
C ALA A 189 -32.26 19.76 3.80
N ASP A 190 -31.10 20.43 3.83
CA ASP A 190 -31.02 21.90 3.87
C ASP A 190 -31.73 22.56 2.67
N PHE A 191 -31.63 21.97 1.47
CA PHE A 191 -32.32 22.47 0.29
C PHE A 191 -33.85 22.38 0.43
N ILE A 192 -34.36 21.25 0.92
CA ILE A 192 -35.79 21.03 1.15
C ILE A 192 -36.31 21.98 2.23
N GLY A 193 -35.63 22.02 3.39
CA GLY A 193 -35.97 22.91 4.50
C GLY A 193 -35.95 24.38 4.09
N TYR A 194 -34.96 24.81 3.30
CA TYR A 194 -34.92 26.16 2.75
C TYR A 194 -36.11 26.44 1.82
N HIS A 195 -36.50 25.48 0.97
CA HIS A 195 -37.64 25.67 0.06
C HIS A 195 -38.95 25.81 0.83
N ILE A 196 -39.15 24.98 1.87
CA ILE A 196 -40.31 25.06 2.78
C ILE A 196 -40.35 26.40 3.49
N LEU A 197 -39.21 26.81 4.07
CA LEU A 197 -39.05 28.10 4.74
C LEU A 197 -39.48 29.26 3.83
N ILE A 198 -39.02 29.30 2.58
CA ILE A 198 -39.35 30.38 1.64
C ILE A 198 -40.80 30.30 1.17
N LYS A 199 -41.32 29.11 0.83
CA LYS A 199 -42.64 28.97 0.20
C LYS A 199 -43.81 29.00 1.18
N LEU A 200 -43.66 28.39 2.36
CA LEU A 200 -44.74 28.24 3.33
C LEU A 200 -44.63 29.26 4.47
N PHE A 201 -43.40 29.66 4.82
CA PHE A 201 -43.15 30.57 5.94
C PHE A 201 -42.64 31.95 5.49
N ASN A 202 -42.56 32.23 4.18
CA ASN A 202 -42.07 33.49 3.61
C ASN A 202 -40.70 33.94 4.15
N GLY A 203 -39.83 32.98 4.47
CA GLY A 203 -38.51 33.26 5.04
C GLY A 203 -38.50 33.53 6.54
N ASN A 204 -39.62 33.39 7.26
CA ASN A 204 -39.67 33.54 8.71
C ASN A 204 -39.13 32.29 9.42
N LEU A 205 -37.87 32.37 9.86
CA LEU A 205 -37.16 31.27 10.50
C LEU A 205 -37.82 30.83 11.81
N ASP A 206 -38.24 31.77 12.66
CA ASP A 206 -38.81 31.49 13.98
C ASP A 206 -40.17 30.77 13.88
N ALA A 207 -40.98 31.15 12.89
CA ALA A 207 -42.24 30.48 12.60
C ALA A 207 -42.02 29.05 12.10
N TYR A 208 -40.98 28.84 11.28
CA TYR A 208 -40.64 27.50 10.80
C TYR A 208 -40.09 26.61 11.93
N GLU A 209 -39.24 27.16 12.80
CA GLU A 209 -38.72 26.45 13.98
C GLU A 209 -39.85 26.02 14.91
N THR A 210 -40.80 26.92 15.17
CA THR A 210 -41.97 26.64 16.02
C THR A 210 -42.81 25.51 15.41
N TYR A 211 -43.05 25.56 14.09
CA TYR A 211 -43.77 24.51 13.39
C TYR A 211 -43.06 23.15 13.48
N LEU A 212 -41.75 23.10 13.27
CA LEU A 212 -40.97 21.85 13.37
C LEU A 212 -41.04 21.26 14.79
N ARG A 213 -40.98 22.10 15.83
CA ARG A 213 -41.07 21.66 17.23
C ARG A 213 -42.45 21.13 17.62
N GLU A 214 -43.51 21.70 17.06
CA GLU A 214 -44.90 21.34 17.41
C GLU A 214 -45.51 20.25 16.52
N LYS A 215 -45.07 20.17 15.26
CA LYS A 215 -45.73 19.40 14.20
C LYS A 215 -44.75 18.61 13.31
N GLY A 216 -43.44 18.85 13.41
CA GLY A 216 -42.43 18.17 12.60
C GLY A 216 -42.32 16.70 12.95
N SER A 217 -42.11 15.85 11.94
CA SER A 217 -41.69 14.46 12.16
C SER A 217 -40.24 14.40 12.62
N ASP A 218 -39.84 13.32 13.30
CA ASP A 218 -38.45 13.13 13.76
C ASP A 218 -37.44 13.26 12.60
N GLU A 219 -37.79 12.72 11.43
CA GLU A 219 -36.99 12.80 10.20
C GLU A 219 -36.87 14.23 9.66
N GLN A 220 -37.97 15.01 9.64
CA GLN A 220 -37.93 16.43 9.27
C GLN A 220 -37.15 17.28 10.26
N ILE A 221 -37.27 16.99 11.56
CA ILE A 221 -36.51 17.69 12.59
C ILE A 221 -35.01 17.44 12.40
N ILE A 222 -34.59 16.19 12.19
CA ILE A 222 -33.18 15.84 11.97
C ILE A 222 -32.62 16.51 10.70
N ASN A 223 -33.41 16.51 9.63
CA ASN A 223 -33.01 17.00 8.32
C ASN A 223 -32.96 18.53 8.24
N ASP A 224 -33.89 19.24 8.86
CA ASP A 224 -33.96 20.71 8.74
C ASP A 224 -33.16 21.43 9.83
N PHE A 225 -32.73 20.75 10.90
CA PHE A 225 -31.93 21.35 11.99
C PHE A 225 -30.58 21.96 11.56
N PRO A 226 -29.82 21.37 10.61
CA PRO A 226 -28.60 21.95 10.08
C PRO A 226 -28.81 23.37 9.50
N LEU A 227 -29.90 23.62 8.76
CA LEU A 227 -30.32 24.95 8.27
C LEU A 227 -30.36 25.99 9.40
N PHE A 228 -30.97 25.64 10.54
CA PHE A 228 -31.06 26.52 11.71
C PHE A 228 -29.69 26.75 12.35
N SER A 229 -28.88 25.70 12.46
CA SER A 229 -27.51 25.82 13.00
C SER A 229 -26.63 26.75 12.13
N LEU A 230 -26.82 26.73 10.81
CA LEU A 230 -26.12 27.57 9.84
C LEU A 230 -26.64 29.02 9.86
N ALA A 231 -27.96 29.20 9.97
CA ALA A 231 -28.61 30.50 10.13
C ALA A 231 -28.18 31.20 11.44
N GLN A 232 -28.09 30.47 12.56
CA GLN A 232 -27.61 30.99 13.84
C GLN A 232 -26.12 31.39 13.79
N ARG A 233 -25.27 30.61 13.09
CA ARG A 233 -23.86 30.97 12.86
C ARG A 233 -23.73 32.25 12.02
N LYS A 234 -24.52 32.41 10.96
CA LYS A 234 -24.54 33.64 10.13
C LYS A 234 -25.15 34.85 10.85
N GLY A 235 -26.12 34.65 11.74
CA GLY A 235 -26.69 35.69 12.60
C GLY A 235 -25.71 36.28 13.61
N LYS A 236 -24.83 35.43 14.20
CA LYS A 236 -23.74 35.88 15.09
C LYS A 236 -22.60 36.63 14.37
N GLY A 237 -22.40 36.39 13.08
CA GLY A 237 -21.40 37.08 12.26
C GLY A 237 -21.75 38.53 11.89
N ARG A 238 -23.05 38.88 11.88
CA ARG A 238 -23.51 40.26 11.58
C ARG A 238 -23.37 41.24 12.76
N GLN A 239 -23.14 40.76 13.99
CA GLN A 239 -22.98 41.63 15.15
C GLN A 239 -21.56 42.22 15.34
N ARG A 240 -20.58 41.91 14.48
CA ARG A 240 -19.19 42.39 14.62
C ARG A 240 -18.75 43.53 13.68
N PHE A 241 -19.68 44.19 12.99
CA PHE A 241 -19.36 45.31 12.08
C PHE A 241 -20.33 46.48 12.21
N ASN A 242 -20.66 46.90 13.43
CA ASN A 242 -21.26 48.22 13.68
C ASN A 242 -20.87 48.70 15.08
N GLU A 243 -19.67 49.25 15.21
CA GLU A 243 -19.42 50.32 16.18
C GLU A 243 -19.12 51.60 15.39
N PRO A 244 -19.91 52.68 15.57
CA PRO A 244 -19.58 53.98 15.02
C PRO A 244 -18.47 54.67 15.83
N ASN A 245 -17.63 55.42 15.11
CA ASN A 245 -16.54 56.28 15.60
C ASN A 245 -16.94 57.19 16.78
#